data_AF-F7VKR5-F1
#
_entry.id   AF-F7VKR5-F1
#
_cell.length_a   1.000
_cell.length_b   1.000
_cell.length_c   1.000
_cell.angle_alpha   90.00
_cell.angle_beta   90.00
_cell.angle_gamma   90.00
#
_symmetry.space_group_name_H-M   'P 1'
#
loop_
_entity.id
_entity.type
_entity.pdbx_description
1 polymer ?
#
loop_
_entity_poly.entity_id
_entity_poly.type
_entity_poly.pdbx_seq_one_letter_code
_entity_poly.pdbx_strand_id
1 'polypeptide(L)'
;MPNSKLRILCFGDSLTEGYSGWGSRFTPYSTKLGEMLRMAFPDVEMEIVTDGLSGDLVTGRGSFLPRFKSHFLPKNPADYKPFDWAIVLGGTNDLGSNMHPEQIFEALEEMWDMALFRKCKVLALTVPEIELSAGRMKEVLDFRRKELNEMIKTYKKPN
;
A
#
# COMPACT_ATOMS: atom_id res chain seq x y z
N MET A 1 13.01 -26.47 14.62
CA MET A 1 13.64 -25.21 14.17
C MET A 1 12.60 -24.11 14.31
N PRO A 2 12.93 -22.86 14.68
CA PRO A 2 11.88 -21.86 14.82
C PRO A 2 11.29 -21.59 13.44
N ASN A 3 10.07 -22.11 13.24
CA ASN A 3 9.27 -21.97 12.05
C ASN A 3 8.71 -20.55 12.04
N SER A 4 9.52 -19.54 11.74
CA SER A 4 9.01 -18.17 11.62
C SER A 4 8.36 -18.02 10.25
N LYS A 5 7.06 -18.27 10.20
CA LYS A 5 6.19 -17.96 9.07
C LYS A 5 6.45 -16.54 8.58
N LEU A 6 6.72 -16.36 7.29
CA LEU A 6 6.86 -15.06 6.64
C LEU A 6 5.49 -14.40 6.53
N ARG A 7 5.27 -13.28 7.22
CA ARG A 7 4.00 -12.55 7.20
C ARG A 7 4.13 -11.26 6.40
N ILE A 8 3.29 -11.12 5.37
CA ILE A 8 3.28 -9.99 4.44
C ILE A 8 1.92 -9.30 4.52
N LEU A 9 1.92 -7.99 4.76
CA LEU A 9 0.76 -7.13 4.64
C LEU A 9 0.76 -6.49 3.25
N CYS A 10 -0.27 -6.73 2.44
CA CYS A 10 -0.59 -5.95 1.23
C CYS A 10 -1.63 -4.90 1.62
N PHE A 11 -1.23 -3.64 1.66
CA PHE A 11 -2.04 -2.52 2.16
C PHE A 11 -2.33 -1.51 1.06
N GLY A 12 -3.56 -1.00 1.01
CA GLY A 12 -3.85 0.12 0.11
C GLY A 12 -5.32 0.47 -0.04
N ASP A 13 -5.64 0.93 -1.25
CA ASP A 13 -6.98 1.30 -1.69
C ASP A 13 -7.68 0.18 -2.48
N SER A 14 -8.62 0.54 -3.34
CA SER A 14 -9.30 -0.30 -4.34
C SER A 14 -8.37 -1.21 -5.15
N LEU A 15 -7.17 -0.75 -5.51
CA LEU A 15 -6.22 -1.54 -6.32
C LEU A 15 -5.64 -2.70 -5.51
N THR A 16 -5.47 -2.52 -4.20
CA THR A 16 -5.09 -3.59 -3.27
C THR A 16 -6.27 -4.49 -2.95
N GLU A 17 -7.47 -3.91 -2.78
CA GLU A 17 -8.72 -4.66 -2.57
C GLU A 17 -9.08 -5.54 -3.79
N GLY A 18 -8.60 -5.13 -4.97
CA GLY A 18 -8.88 -5.80 -6.24
C GLY A 18 -10.20 -5.38 -6.87
N TYR A 19 -10.68 -4.18 -6.58
CA TYR A 19 -11.94 -3.65 -7.10
C TYR A 19 -12.01 -3.81 -8.63
N SER A 20 -13.01 -4.56 -9.09
CA SER A 20 -13.22 -4.83 -10.51
C SER A 20 -14.71 -4.98 -10.82
N GLY A 21 -15.08 -4.86 -12.10
CA GLY A 21 -16.47 -4.96 -12.55
C GLY A 21 -17.40 -3.98 -11.82
N TRP A 22 -16.95 -2.74 -11.60
CA TRP A 22 -17.70 -1.71 -10.88
C TRP A 22 -18.07 -2.10 -9.43
N GLY A 23 -17.19 -2.85 -8.77
CA GLY A 23 -17.38 -3.29 -7.38
C GLY A 23 -18.25 -4.54 -7.24
N SER A 24 -18.67 -5.15 -8.36
CA SER A 24 -19.31 -6.47 -8.34
C SER A 24 -18.33 -7.61 -8.05
N ARG A 25 -17.02 -7.36 -8.18
CA ARG A 25 -15.97 -8.35 -8.00
C ARG A 25 -14.73 -7.74 -7.34
N PHE A 26 -14.01 -8.57 -6.60
CA PHE A 26 -12.76 -8.21 -5.94
C PHE A 26 -11.71 -9.30 -6.24
N THR A 27 -10.63 -8.92 -6.92
CA THR A 27 -9.52 -9.80 -7.32
C THR A 27 -8.20 -9.17 -6.85
N PRO A 28 -7.91 -9.22 -5.54
CA PRO A 28 -6.75 -8.54 -4.97
C PRO A 28 -5.45 -9.15 -5.53
N TYR A 29 -4.47 -8.30 -5.86
CA TYR A 29 -3.19 -8.77 -6.42
C TYR A 29 -2.43 -9.69 -5.44
N SER A 30 -2.70 -9.55 -4.14
CA SER A 30 -2.11 -10.32 -3.06
C SER A 30 -2.32 -11.84 -3.21
N THR A 31 -3.44 -12.25 -3.83
CA THR A 31 -3.69 -13.66 -4.16
C THR A 31 -2.62 -14.17 -5.11
N LYS A 32 -2.40 -13.47 -6.23
CA LYS A 32 -1.42 -13.88 -7.24
C LYS A 32 0.01 -13.78 -6.71
N LEU A 33 0.29 -12.73 -5.95
CA LEU A 33 1.57 -12.58 -5.25
C LEU A 33 1.85 -13.80 -4.36
N GLY A 34 0.87 -14.25 -3.59
CA GLY A 34 1.03 -15.42 -2.71
C GLY A 34 1.22 -16.73 -3.43
N GLU A 35 0.56 -16.93 -4.58
CA GLU A 35 0.87 -18.08 -5.44
C GLU A 35 2.32 -18.02 -5.92
N MET A 36 2.76 -16.88 -6.44
CA MET A 36 4.10 -16.70 -6.99
C MET A 36 5.19 -16.88 -5.93
N LEU A 37 5.00 -16.33 -4.74
CA LEU A 37 5.97 -16.47 -3.65
C LEU A 37 6.06 -17.90 -3.13
N ARG A 38 4.92 -18.61 -2.99
CA ARG A 38 4.94 -20.03 -2.58
C ARG A 38 5.58 -20.92 -3.64
N MET A 39 5.42 -20.62 -4.92
CA MET A 39 6.12 -21.33 -5.99
C MET A 39 7.64 -21.06 -5.96
N ALA A 40 8.04 -19.81 -5.70
CA ALA A 40 9.45 -19.42 -5.66
C ALA A 40 10.17 -19.91 -4.39
N PHE A 41 9.46 -20.04 -3.27
CA PHE A 41 10.00 -20.41 -1.97
C PHE A 41 9.13 -21.48 -1.29
N PRO A 42 9.12 -22.72 -1.81
CA PRO A 42 8.20 -23.78 -1.37
C PRO A 42 8.40 -24.21 0.09
N ASP A 43 9.61 -24.04 0.63
CA ASP A 43 9.95 -24.43 2.00
C ASP A 43 9.68 -23.33 3.05
N VAL A 44 9.18 -22.16 2.61
CA VAL A 44 8.85 -21.04 3.51
C VAL A 44 7.35 -21.03 3.78
N GLU A 45 6.97 -21.18 5.04
CA GLU A 45 5.58 -20.96 5.44
C GLU A 45 5.23 -19.46 5.30
N MET A 46 4.12 -19.14 4.62
CA MET A 46 3.74 -17.74 4.32
C MET A 46 2.31 -17.40 4.75
N GLU A 47 2.16 -16.21 5.31
CA GLU A 47 0.87 -15.51 5.49
C GLU A 47 0.85 -14.27 4.62
N ILE A 48 -0.18 -14.12 3.80
CA ILE A 48 -0.44 -12.85 3.13
C ILE A 48 -1.76 -12.30 3.65
N VAL A 49 -1.69 -11.12 4.25
CA VAL A 49 -2.84 -10.36 4.74
C VAL A 49 -3.12 -9.25 3.73
N THR A 50 -4.38 -9.12 3.31
CA THR A 50 -4.81 -8.08 2.38
C THR A 50 -5.68 -7.09 3.14
N ASP A 51 -5.34 -5.82 3.08
CA ASP A 51 -6.13 -4.72 3.65
C ASP A 51 -6.20 -3.57 2.65
N GLY A 52 -7.06 -3.76 1.65
CA GLY A 52 -7.43 -2.76 0.67
C GLY A 52 -8.81 -2.19 0.98
N LEU A 53 -9.02 -0.90 0.75
CA LEU A 53 -10.33 -0.27 0.87
C LEU A 53 -10.60 0.68 -0.31
N SER A 54 -11.64 0.39 -1.09
CA SER A 54 -12.01 1.21 -2.23
C SER A 54 -12.29 2.67 -1.88
N GLY A 55 -11.76 3.58 -2.70
CA GLY A 55 -11.93 5.03 -2.54
C GLY A 55 -11.16 5.65 -1.38
N ASP A 56 -10.40 4.87 -0.61
CA ASP A 56 -9.67 5.40 0.54
C ASP A 56 -8.54 6.35 0.10
N LEU A 57 -8.28 7.35 0.95
CA LEU A 57 -7.33 8.44 0.69
C LEU A 57 -6.19 8.33 1.70
N VAL A 58 -4.95 8.39 1.21
CA VAL A 58 -3.76 8.44 2.07
C VAL A 58 -3.80 9.69 2.94
N THR A 59 -4.22 10.80 2.35
CA THR A 59 -4.33 12.11 2.98
C THR A 59 -5.73 12.39 3.54
N GLY A 60 -5.81 13.35 4.46
CA GLY A 60 -7.08 13.86 4.97
C GLY A 60 -7.75 12.97 6.01
N ARG A 61 -9.10 13.00 6.05
CA ARG A 61 -9.92 12.30 7.05
C ARG A 61 -10.35 10.90 6.62
N GLY A 62 -9.67 10.32 5.62
CA GLY A 62 -9.89 8.94 5.19
C GLY A 62 -9.55 7.93 6.29
N SER A 63 -9.79 6.66 6.00
CA SER A 63 -9.50 5.58 6.95
C SER A 63 -8.11 4.98 6.76
N PHE A 64 -7.38 5.38 5.71
CA PHE A 64 -6.11 4.79 5.30
C PHE A 64 -5.09 4.78 6.46
N LEU A 65 -4.81 5.95 7.04
CA LEU A 65 -3.90 6.07 8.17
C LEU A 65 -4.40 5.34 9.43
N PRO A 66 -5.67 5.50 9.90
CA PRO A 66 -6.21 4.71 11.00
C PRO A 66 -6.11 3.18 10.81
N ARG A 67 -6.41 2.67 9.61
CA ARG A 67 -6.30 1.24 9.28
C ARG A 67 -4.85 0.79 9.35
N PHE A 68 -3.94 1.53 8.73
CA PHE A 68 -2.51 1.22 8.77
C PHE A 68 -1.99 1.21 10.22
N LYS A 69 -2.33 2.24 11.00
CA LYS A 69 -2.00 2.35 12.43
C LYS A 69 -2.51 1.14 13.22
N SER A 70 -3.67 0.59 12.91
CA SER A 70 -4.21 -0.57 13.63
C SER A 70 -3.35 -1.84 13.52
N HIS A 71 -2.59 -2.00 12.42
CA HIS A 71 -1.68 -3.14 12.23
C HIS A 71 -0.37 -3.00 13.03
N PHE A 72 0.15 -1.78 13.17
CA PHE A 72 1.47 -1.53 13.77
C PHE A 72 1.41 -0.97 15.20
N LEU A 73 0.33 -0.30 15.54
CA LEU A 73 0.07 0.37 16.82
C LEU A 73 -1.34 -0.01 17.32
N PRO A 74 -1.64 -1.31 17.53
CA PRO A 74 -2.96 -1.72 18.02
C PRO A 74 -3.22 -1.14 19.42
N LYS A 75 -4.51 -0.89 19.72
CA LYS A 75 -4.93 -0.31 21.02
C LYS A 75 -4.46 -1.17 22.20
N ASN A 76 -4.53 -2.49 22.05
CA ASN A 76 -3.97 -3.43 23.01
C ASN A 76 -2.67 -4.02 22.44
N PRO A 77 -1.51 -3.81 23.08
CA PRO A 77 -0.24 -4.37 22.62
C PRO A 77 -0.24 -5.90 22.48
N ALA A 78 -1.09 -6.61 23.23
CA ALA A 78 -1.22 -8.06 23.11
C ALA A 78 -1.83 -8.53 21.77
N ASP A 79 -2.52 -7.65 21.05
CA ASP A 79 -3.11 -7.95 19.74
C ASP A 79 -2.10 -7.77 18.59
N TYR A 80 -0.90 -7.24 18.89
CA TYR A 80 0.12 -6.99 17.88
C TYR A 80 0.65 -8.29 17.28
N LYS A 81 0.45 -8.45 15.97
CA LYS A 81 1.00 -9.56 15.18
C LYS A 81 2.02 -9.00 14.20
N PRO A 82 3.33 -9.24 14.40
CA PRO A 82 4.36 -8.61 13.57
C PRO A 82 4.30 -9.09 12.13
N PHE A 83 4.54 -8.15 11.21
CA PHE A 83 4.76 -8.41 9.80
C PHE A 83 6.25 -8.33 9.50
N ASP A 84 6.73 -9.15 8.57
CA ASP A 84 8.08 -9.05 8.03
C ASP A 84 8.14 -8.02 6.89
N TRP A 85 7.06 -7.91 6.12
CA TRP A 85 6.92 -6.96 5.02
C TRP A 85 5.55 -6.28 5.00
N ALA A 86 5.55 -4.99 4.69
CA ALA A 86 4.40 -4.20 4.32
C ALA A 86 4.58 -3.70 2.88
N ILE A 87 3.74 -4.18 1.97
CA ILE A 87 3.66 -3.71 0.60
C ILE A 87 2.55 -2.66 0.56
N VAL A 88 2.91 -1.40 0.31
CA VAL A 88 1.99 -0.27 0.47
C VAL A 88 1.76 0.38 -0.88
N LEU A 89 0.49 0.47 -1.28
CA LEU A 89 0.03 1.16 -2.48
C LEU A 89 -1.08 2.16 -2.12
N GLY A 90 -0.84 3.44 -2.37
CA GLY A 90 -1.82 4.49 -2.14
C GLY A 90 -1.46 5.76 -2.91
N GLY A 91 -2.41 6.68 -3.01
CA GLY A 91 -2.25 7.98 -3.68
C GLY A 91 -3.05 8.14 -4.96
N THR A 92 -3.61 7.06 -5.53
CA THR A 92 -4.44 7.13 -6.74
C THR A 92 -5.67 8.02 -6.52
N ASN A 93 -6.41 7.75 -5.44
CA ASN A 93 -7.62 8.51 -5.10
C ASN A 93 -7.29 9.95 -4.67
N ASP A 94 -6.15 10.15 -4.01
CA ASP A 94 -5.67 11.46 -3.58
C ASP A 94 -5.37 12.37 -4.78
N LEU A 95 -4.67 11.84 -5.79
CA LEU A 95 -4.45 12.53 -7.06
C LEU A 95 -5.78 12.86 -7.75
N GLY A 96 -6.72 11.89 -7.80
CA GLY A 96 -8.07 12.10 -8.33
C GLY A 96 -8.87 13.15 -7.55
N SER A 97 -8.58 13.32 -6.27
CA SER A 97 -9.15 14.34 -5.37
C SER A 97 -8.36 15.64 -5.37
N ASN A 98 -7.44 15.82 -6.32
CA ASN A 98 -6.64 17.02 -6.54
C ASN A 98 -5.66 17.36 -5.39
N MET A 99 -5.27 16.38 -4.58
CA MET A 99 -4.22 16.54 -3.56
C MET A 99 -2.84 16.72 -4.21
N HIS A 100 -1.95 17.44 -3.53
CA HIS A 100 -0.60 17.68 -4.02
C HIS A 100 0.32 16.48 -3.77
N PRO A 101 1.19 16.10 -4.74
CA PRO A 101 2.13 14.99 -4.58
C PRO A 101 2.91 15.00 -3.27
N GLU A 102 3.35 16.17 -2.82
CA GLU A 102 4.16 16.32 -1.60
C GLU A 102 3.35 15.92 -0.36
N GLN A 103 2.08 16.34 -0.28
CA GLN A 103 1.19 15.99 0.83
C GLN A 103 0.90 14.49 0.88
N ILE A 104 0.76 13.87 -0.30
CA ILE A 104 0.55 12.42 -0.41
C ILE A 104 1.81 11.69 0.04
N PHE A 105 2.98 12.14 -0.42
CA PHE A 105 4.26 11.55 -0.06
C PHE A 105 4.55 11.66 1.44
N GLU A 106 4.37 12.84 2.05
CA GLU A 106 4.55 13.05 3.49
C GLU A 106 3.66 12.10 4.32
N ALA A 107 2.40 11.92 3.91
CA ALA A 107 1.49 11.01 4.59
C ALA A 107 1.90 9.53 4.41
N LEU A 108 2.36 9.15 3.22
CA LEU A 108 2.91 7.80 2.97
C LEU A 108 4.17 7.55 3.83
N GLU A 109 5.07 8.53 3.90
CA GLU A 109 6.28 8.46 4.71
C GLU A 109 5.97 8.25 6.19
N GLU A 110 5.00 8.98 6.76
CA GLU A 110 4.55 8.79 8.16
C GLU A 110 4.15 7.32 8.41
N MET A 111 3.48 6.68 7.44
CA MET A 111 3.06 5.29 7.56
C MET A 111 4.22 4.32 7.43
N TRP A 112 5.10 4.52 6.44
CA TRP A 112 6.29 3.68 6.29
C TRP A 112 7.14 3.69 7.56
N ASP A 113 7.26 4.85 8.21
CA ASP A 113 7.98 5.01 9.46
C ASP A 113 7.41 4.17 10.60
N MET A 114 6.08 4.01 10.67
CA MET A 114 5.44 3.15 11.67
C MET A 114 5.79 1.67 11.45
N ALA A 115 5.81 1.22 10.20
CA ALA A 115 6.20 -0.15 9.88
C ALA A 115 7.68 -0.39 10.18
N LEU A 116 8.56 0.52 9.72
CA LEU A 116 10.00 0.44 9.95
C LEU A 116 10.34 0.48 11.46
N PHE A 117 9.67 1.32 12.24
CA PHE A 117 9.82 1.37 13.70
C PHE A 117 9.50 0.02 14.36
N ARG A 118 8.57 -0.73 13.78
CA ARG A 118 8.18 -2.07 14.22
C ARG A 118 9.06 -3.19 13.64
N LYS A 119 10.18 -2.85 12.99
CA LYS A 119 11.10 -3.77 12.31
C LYS A 119 10.43 -4.54 11.16
N CYS A 120 9.34 -4.02 10.61
CA CYS A 120 8.71 -4.51 9.39
C CYS A 120 9.36 -3.80 8.20
N LYS A 121 9.77 -4.56 7.20
CA LYS A 121 10.27 -4.00 5.94
C LYS A 121 9.14 -3.37 5.17
N VAL A 122 9.44 -2.34 4.39
CA VAL A 122 8.48 -1.67 3.51
C VAL A 122 8.87 -1.86 2.05
N LEU A 123 7.91 -2.26 1.24
CA LEU A 123 7.96 -2.16 -0.22
C LEU A 123 6.93 -1.11 -0.64
N ALA A 124 7.40 0.12 -0.86
CA ALA A 124 6.56 1.21 -1.35
C ALA A 124 6.30 1.03 -2.86
N LEU A 125 5.03 0.97 -3.25
CA LEU A 125 4.64 0.86 -4.65
C LEU A 125 4.38 2.26 -5.24
N THR A 126 4.75 2.43 -6.50
CA THR A 126 4.41 3.62 -7.27
C THR A 126 2.94 3.59 -7.69
N VAL A 127 2.36 4.77 -7.89
CA VAL A 127 0.99 4.91 -8.39
C VAL A 127 0.95 4.53 -9.88
N PRO A 128 0.14 3.53 -10.28
CA PRO A 128 0.04 3.09 -11.66
C PRO A 128 -0.63 4.16 -12.54
N GLU A 129 -0.58 3.96 -13.84
CA GLU A 129 -1.24 4.85 -14.80
C GLU A 129 -2.74 4.96 -14.51
N ILE A 130 -3.27 6.18 -14.62
CA ILE A 130 -4.69 6.47 -14.40
C ILE A 130 -5.35 6.58 -15.78
N GLU A 131 -6.31 5.70 -16.05
CA GLU A 131 -7.03 5.72 -17.32
C GLU A 131 -8.03 6.88 -17.36
N LEU A 132 -7.74 7.86 -18.22
CA LEU A 132 -8.60 9.01 -18.50
C LEU A 132 -8.57 9.33 -19.99
N SER A 133 -9.66 9.88 -20.52
CA SER A 133 -9.70 10.45 -21.86
C SER A 133 -8.66 11.57 -22.00
N ALA A 134 -8.02 11.66 -23.17
CA ALA A 134 -7.02 12.68 -23.44
C ALA A 134 -7.57 14.10 -23.20
N GLY A 135 -6.71 14.97 -22.66
CA GLY A 135 -7.03 16.37 -22.37
C GLY A 135 -6.22 16.91 -21.19
N ARG A 136 -6.40 18.21 -20.91
CA ARG A 136 -5.64 18.93 -19.88
C ARG A 136 -5.68 18.26 -18.50
N MET A 137 -6.80 17.69 -18.11
CA MET A 137 -6.92 17.00 -16.81
C MET A 137 -6.01 15.76 -16.74
N LYS A 138 -5.96 14.98 -17.82
CA LYS A 138 -5.07 13.82 -17.92
C LYS A 138 -3.60 14.25 -17.83
N GLU A 139 -3.22 15.31 -18.55
CA GLU A 139 -1.84 15.83 -18.52
C GLU A 139 -1.42 16.29 -17.11
N VAL A 140 -2.30 16.99 -16.40
CA VAL A 140 -2.06 17.44 -15.02
C VAL A 140 -1.91 16.25 -14.08
N LEU A 141 -2.79 15.25 -14.18
CA LEU A 141 -2.73 14.04 -13.35
C LEU A 141 -1.50 13.20 -13.65
N ASP A 142 -1.13 13.04 -14.93
CA ASP A 142 0.08 12.33 -15.33
C ASP A 142 1.34 13.03 -14.81
N PHE A 143 1.38 14.36 -14.85
CA PHE A 143 2.48 15.15 -14.29
C PHE A 143 2.61 14.93 -12.79
N ARG A 144 1.52 15.12 -12.03
CA ARG A 144 1.52 14.93 -10.57
C ARG A 144 1.82 13.50 -10.14
N ARG A 145 1.31 12.51 -10.90
CA ARG A 145 1.64 11.10 -10.68
C ARG A 145 3.13 10.85 -10.87
N LYS A 146 3.75 11.43 -11.90
CA LYS A 146 5.20 11.33 -12.12
C LYS A 146 5.97 11.95 -10.96
N GLU A 147 5.59 13.15 -10.52
CA GLU A 147 6.22 13.80 -9.36
C GLU A 147 6.16 12.93 -8.09
N LEU A 148 4.96 12.42 -7.75
CA LEU A 148 4.80 11.51 -6.61
C LEU A 148 5.65 10.25 -6.77
N ASN A 149 5.65 9.64 -7.95
CA ASN A 149 6.43 8.43 -8.21
C ASN A 149 7.94 8.68 -8.17
N GLU A 150 8.43 9.85 -8.60
CA GLU A 150 9.84 10.21 -8.43
C GLU A 150 10.20 10.35 -6.95
N MET A 151 9.35 10.97 -6.13
CA MET A 151 9.57 11.03 -4.68
C MET A 151 9.64 9.63 -4.05
N ILE A 152 8.67 8.75 -4.37
CA ILE A 152 8.66 7.36 -3.88
C ILE A 152 9.94 6.61 -4.30
N LYS A 153 10.37 6.73 -5.56
CA LYS A 153 11.53 5.99 -6.08
C LYS A 153 12.87 6.49 -5.55
N THR A 154 12.99 7.80 -5.34
CA THR A 154 14.24 8.42 -4.91
C THR A 154 14.41 8.41 -3.39
N TYR A 155 13.32 8.18 -2.66
CA TYR A 155 13.33 8.02 -1.21
C TYR A 155 14.21 6.84 -0.78
N LYS A 156 15.02 7.07 0.27
CA LYS A 156 15.90 6.04 0.84
C LYS A 156 15.84 6.11 2.36
N LYS A 157 15.55 4.96 2.97
CA LYS A 157 15.64 4.74 4.42
C LYS A 157 16.11 3.32 4.68
N PRO A 158 16.83 3.03 5.79
CA PRO A 158 17.20 1.67 6.14
C PRO A 158 15.95 0.79 6.25
N ASN A 159 15.97 -0.35 5.54
CA ASN A 159 14.87 -1.30 5.39
C ASN A 159 15.31 -2.70 5.83
#